data_AF-A0A2S9FJS8-F1
#
_entry.id   AF-A0A2S9FJS8-F1
#
_cell.length_a   1.000
_cell.length_b   1.000
_cell.length_c   1.000
_cell.angle_alpha   90.00
_cell.angle_beta   90.00
_cell.angle_gamma   90.00
#
_symmetry.space_group_name_H-M   'P 1'
#
loop_
_entity.id
_entity.type
_entity.pdbx_description
1 polymer ?
#
loop_
_entity_poly.entity_id
_entity_poly.type
_entity_poly.pdbx_seq_one_letter_code
_entity_poly.pdbx_strand_id
1 'polypeptide(L)' 'DTEAAGRTVRASADEPQYRVRSDKSGNDAVHKPQALKKKA' A
#
# COMPACT_ATOMS: atom_id res chain seq x y z
N ASP A 1 -10.49 7.69 -7.11
CA ASP A 1 -9.89 7.75 -5.75
C ASP A 1 -10.47 6.61 -4.92
N THR A 2 -9.75 6.17 -3.88
CA THR A 2 -10.22 5.13 -2.95
C THR A 2 -9.71 5.43 -1.55
N GLU A 3 -10.51 5.17 -0.52
CA GLU A 3 -10.08 5.31 0.87
C GLU A 3 -9.44 4.02 1.37
N ALA A 4 -8.22 4.14 1.92
CA ALA A 4 -7.49 3.03 2.51
C ALA A 4 -6.53 3.53 3.59
N ALA A 5 -6.42 2.80 4.70
CA ALA A 5 -5.56 3.18 5.83
C ALA A 5 -5.80 4.64 6.32
N GLY A 6 -7.06 5.08 6.32
CA GLY A 6 -7.45 6.43 6.79
C GLY A 6 -7.04 7.58 5.87
N ARG A 7 -6.64 7.30 4.61
CA ARG A 7 -6.30 8.33 3.61
C ARG A 7 -6.91 8.02 2.25
N THR A 8 -7.13 9.07 1.47
CA THR A 8 -7.53 8.96 0.06
C THR A 8 -6.33 8.63 -0.82
N VAL A 9 -6.49 7.64 -1.69
CA VAL A 9 -5.46 7.11 -2.59
C VAL A 9 -5.92 7.26 -4.03
N ARG A 10 -5.02 7.74 -4.90
CA ARG A 10 -5.15 7.66 -6.35
C ARG A 10 -4.13 6.70 -6.91
N ALA A 11 -4.54 5.45 -7.08
CA ALA A 11 -3.79 4.49 -7.86
C ALA A 11 -4.18 4.61 -9.34
N SER A 12 -3.23 4.40 -10.23
CA SER A 12 -3.45 4.30 -11.68
C SER A 12 -2.68 3.10 -12.24
N ALA A 13 -2.85 2.80 -13.52
CA ALA A 13 -2.06 1.76 -14.18
C ALA A 13 -0.57 2.08 -14.20
N ASP A 14 -0.22 3.36 -14.42
CA ASP A 14 1.17 3.84 -14.45
C ASP A 14 1.77 4.02 -13.06
N GLU A 15 0.94 4.36 -12.07
CA GLU A 15 1.33 4.53 -10.67
C GLU A 15 0.51 3.60 -9.76
N PRO A 16 0.73 2.28 -9.84
CA PRO A 16 0.00 1.33 -9.03
C PRO A 16 0.38 1.49 -7.55
N GLN A 17 -0.62 1.37 -6.69
CA GLN A 17 -0.46 1.35 -5.24
C GLN A 17 -1.24 0.17 -4.67
N TYR A 18 -0.66 -0.50 -3.67
CA TYR A 18 -1.19 -1.74 -3.10
C TYR A 18 -1.50 -1.56 -1.63
N ARG A 19 -2.71 -1.98 -1.21
CA ARG A 19 -3.04 -2.13 0.21
C ARG A 19 -2.35 -3.39 0.73
N VAL A 20 -1.56 -3.23 1.79
CA VAL A 20 -0.83 -4.31 2.44
C VAL A 20 -0.98 -4.21 3.94
N ARG A 21 -0.74 -5.32 4.63
CA ARG A 21 -0.64 -5.35 6.09
C ARG A 21 0.82 -5.37 6.48
N SER A 22 1.23 -4.47 7.38
CA SER A 22 2.61 -4.43 7.88
C SER A 22 2.90 -5.64 8.76
N ASP A 23 3.97 -6.38 8.45
CA ASP A 23 4.43 -7.46 9.34
C ASP A 23 4.90 -6.92 10.71
N LYS A 24 5.43 -5.69 10.76
CA LYS A 24 5.98 -5.11 12.00
C LYS A 24 4.90 -4.71 12.99
N SER A 25 3.85 -4.02 12.52
CA SER A 25 2.82 -3.45 13.39
C SER A 25 1.46 -4.12 13.26
N GLY A 26 1.26 -4.96 12.25
CA GLY A 26 -0.05 -5.53 11.93
C GLY A 26 -1.04 -4.54 11.32
N ASN A 27 -0.66 -3.28 11.11
CA ASN A 27 -1.54 -2.23 10.59
C ASN A 27 -1.69 -2.30 9.07
N ASP A 28 -2.82 -1.81 8.58
CA ASP A 28 -3.04 -1.56 7.16
C ASP A 28 -2.21 -0.37 6.66
N ALA A 29 -1.64 -0.53 5.48
CA ALA A 29 -0.85 0.49 4.80
C ALA A 29 -1.10 0.45 3.28
N VAL A 30 -0.63 1.49 2.59
CA VAL A 30 -0.65 1.55 1.12
C VAL A 30 0.75 1.91 0.61
N HIS A 31 1.27 1.14 -0.33
CA HIS A 31 2.63 1.31 -0.85
C HIS A 31 2.69 1.18 -2.38
N LYS A 32 3.61 1.93 -2.99
CA LYS A 32 4.06 1.69 -4.37
C LYS A 32 4.88 0.39 -4.43
N PRO A 33 4.88 -0.34 -5.55
CA PRO A 33 5.57 -1.63 -5.66
C PRO A 33 7.07 -1.55 -5.31
N GLN A 34 7.75 -0.47 -5.67
CA GLN A 34 9.18 -0.25 -5.36
C GLN A 34 9.50 -0.15 -3.86
N ALA A 35 8.51 0.12 -3.00
CA ALA A 35 8.68 0.19 -1.55
C ALA A 35 8.45 -1.18 -0.87
N LEU A 36 7.87 -2.13 -1.59
CA LEU A 36 7.59 -3.47 -1.06
C LEU A 36 8.84 -4.33 -1.15
N LYS A 37 9.10 -5.07 -0.06
CA LYS A 37 10.13 -6.11 -0.01
C LYS A 37 9.44 -7.45 0.04
N LYS A 38 10.01 -8.46 -0.63
CA LYS A 38 9.55 -9.83 -0.46
C LYS A 38 9.77 -10.24 0.99
N LYS A 39 8.77 -10.91 1.57
CA LYS A 39 8.93 -11.55 2.87
C LYS A 39 10.03 -12.61 2.72
N ALA A 40 10.99 -12.59 3.64
CA ALA A 40 12.06 -13.59 3.71
C ALA A 40 11.51 -14.91 4.25
#